data_AF-A0A0S7ELE5-F1
#
_entry.id   AF-A0A0S7ELE5-F1
#
_cell.length_a   1.000
_cell.length_b   1.000
_cell.length_c   1.000
_cell.angle_alpha   90.00
_cell.angle_beta   90.00
_cell.angle_gamma   90.00
#
_symmetry.space_group_name_H-M   'P 1'
#
loop_
_entity.id
_entity.type
_entity.pdbx_description
1 polymer ?
#
loop_
_entity_poly.entity_id
_entity_poly.type
_entity_poly.pdbx_seq_one_letter_code
_entity_poly.pdbx_strand_id
1 'polypeptide(L)'
;DGNRRYNDGQWHNIVATRQRAVGTITINLQYSGSASASSGSSIIGENMGLFIGGLPEDFALLRNDSGDTRLVRRGFSGCLRDISLKMSDSPAEEWEKLDWKKATKKVGVYESWEGCPLQTV
;
A
#
# COMPACT_ATOMS: atom_id res chain seq x y z
N ASP A 1 -10.47 -2.90 -16.40
CA ASP A 1 -11.28 -4.04 -15.90
C ASP A 1 -12.80 -3.81 -16.04
N GLY A 2 -13.27 -2.87 -16.88
CA GLY A 2 -14.70 -2.61 -17.05
C GLY A 2 -15.34 -1.76 -15.95
N ASN A 3 -14.60 -0.84 -15.31
CA ASN A 3 -15.05 -0.01 -14.19
C ASN A 3 -15.49 -0.83 -12.96
N ARG A 4 -14.80 -1.96 -12.70
CA ARG A 4 -15.07 -2.76 -11.52
C ARG A 4 -14.70 -1.96 -10.26
N ARG A 5 -15.55 -2.09 -9.24
CA ARG A 5 -15.32 -1.53 -7.90
C ARG A 5 -14.86 -2.64 -6.97
N TYR A 6 -13.89 -2.33 -6.11
CA TYR A 6 -13.25 -3.26 -5.18
C TYR A 6 -13.58 -2.96 -3.71
N ASN A 7 -14.53 -2.05 -3.47
CA ASN A 7 -15.09 -1.76 -2.15
C ASN A 7 -16.37 -2.58 -1.90
N ASP A 8 -16.33 -3.87 -2.21
CA ASP A 8 -17.47 -4.81 -2.18
C ASP A 8 -17.53 -5.67 -0.91
N GLY A 9 -16.61 -5.43 0.03
CA GLY A 9 -16.51 -6.19 1.29
C GLY A 9 -15.85 -7.57 1.13
N GLN A 10 -15.31 -7.90 -0.05
CA GLN A 10 -14.59 -9.14 -0.30
C GLN A 10 -13.07 -8.94 -0.20
N TRP A 11 -12.34 -10.03 0.00
CA TRP A 11 -10.88 -10.01 -0.06
C TRP A 11 -10.41 -9.88 -1.50
N HIS A 12 -9.46 -8.97 -1.72
CA HIS A 12 -8.76 -8.82 -2.99
C HIS A 12 -7.25 -8.91 -2.77
N ASN A 13 -6.57 -9.63 -3.65
CA ASN A 13 -5.11 -9.68 -3.65
C ASN A 13 -4.58 -8.49 -4.46
N ILE A 14 -3.65 -7.72 -3.88
CA ILE A 14 -3.05 -6.56 -4.54
C ILE A 14 -1.54 -6.72 -4.51
N VAL A 15 -0.92 -6.60 -5.67
CA VAL A 15 0.54 -6.53 -5.83
C VAL A 15 0.88 -5.19 -6.43
N ALA A 16 1.66 -4.38 -5.72
CA ALA A 16 2.16 -3.10 -6.21
C ALA A 16 3.68 -3.20 -6.37
N THR A 17 4.17 -2.92 -7.57
CA THR A 17 5.60 -2.91 -7.88
C THR A 17 5.99 -1.59 -8.51
N ARG A 18 7.27 -1.24 -8.39
CA ARG A 18 7.84 -0.09 -9.09
C ARG A 18 9.17 -0.48 -9.69
N GLN A 19 9.32 -0.22 -10.98
CA GLN A 19 10.58 -0.34 -11.69
C GLN A 19 10.96 1.02 -12.25
N ARG A 20 12.01 1.62 -11.67
CA ARG A 20 12.46 2.99 -11.99
C ARG A 20 11.31 4.00 -11.84
N ALA A 21 10.85 4.59 -12.94
CA ALA A 21 9.77 5.58 -12.95
C ALA A 21 8.38 4.94 -13.11
N VAL A 22 8.28 3.67 -13.46
CA VAL A 22 7.02 3.00 -13.76
C VAL A 22 6.52 2.26 -12.53
N GLY A 23 5.34 2.63 -12.04
CA GLY A 23 4.60 1.88 -11.04
C GLY A 23 3.55 1.00 -11.70
N THR A 24 3.37 -0.21 -11.19
CA THR A 24 2.37 -1.18 -11.66
C THR A 24 1.59 -1.70 -10.46
N ILE A 25 0.26 -1.75 -10.58
CA ILE A 25 -0.63 -2.38 -9.60
C ILE A 25 -1.37 -3.50 -10.31
N THR A 26 -1.36 -4.68 -9.70
CA THR A 26 -2.09 -5.86 -10.16
C THR A 26 -3.08 -6.28 -9.09
N ILE A 27 -4.34 -6.46 -9.47
CA ILE A 27 -5.44 -6.90 -8.61
C ILE A 27 -5.87 -8.32 -8.99
N ASN A 28 -6.01 -9.18 -8.00
CA ASN A 28 -6.39 -10.58 -8.10
C ASN A 28 -5.57 -11.36 -9.14
N LEU A 29 -4.30 -10.99 -9.31
CA LEU A 29 -3.37 -11.55 -10.31
C LEU A 29 -3.87 -11.49 -11.76
N GLN A 30 -4.93 -10.72 -12.04
CA GLN A 30 -5.61 -10.71 -13.34
C GLN A 30 -5.64 -9.33 -13.98
N TYR A 31 -5.91 -8.29 -13.21
CA TYR A 31 -6.09 -6.94 -13.74
C TYR A 31 -4.90 -6.08 -13.35
N SER A 32 -4.14 -5.60 -14.33
CA SER A 32 -3.00 -4.72 -14.10
C SER A 32 -3.21 -3.35 -14.73
N GLY A 33 -2.64 -2.34 -14.08
CA GLY A 33 -2.52 -0.99 -14.59
C GLY A 33 -1.15 -0.43 -14.23
N SER A 34 -0.60 0.40 -15.11
CA SER A 34 0.71 1.01 -14.91
C SER A 34 0.68 2.49 -15.24
N ALA A 35 1.50 3.26 -14.53
CA ALA A 35 1.69 4.68 -14.77
C ALA A 35 3.14 5.07 -14.49
N SER A 36 3.62 6.09 -15.19
CA SER A 36 4.95 6.67 -14.98
C SER A 36 4.87 7.83 -13.99
N ALA A 37 5.91 8.00 -13.19
CA ALA A 37 6.07 9.17 -12.34
C ALA A 37 6.02 10.46 -13.18
N SER A 38 5.22 11.44 -12.74
CA SER A 38 5.07 12.72 -13.43
C SER A 38 6.38 13.50 -13.57
N SER A 39 7.30 13.31 -12.62
CA SER A 39 8.65 13.89 -12.67
C SER A 39 9.64 13.15 -13.58
N GLY A 40 9.31 11.94 -14.05
CA GLY A 40 10.24 11.05 -14.74
C GLY A 40 11.35 10.46 -13.87
N SER A 41 11.39 10.77 -12.56
CA SER A 41 12.46 10.31 -11.67
C SER A 41 12.42 8.79 -11.47
N SER A 42 13.58 8.16 -11.62
CA SER A 42 13.80 6.74 -11.28
C SER A 42 14.08 6.51 -9.79
N ILE A 43 14.39 7.57 -9.04
CA ILE A 43 14.78 7.51 -7.63
C ILE A 43 13.60 7.97 -6.77
N ILE A 44 13.24 7.16 -5.79
CA ILE A 44 12.42 7.58 -4.64
C ILE A 44 13.39 8.25 -3.66
N GLY A 45 13.06 9.44 -3.17
CA GLY A 45 13.88 10.17 -2.19
C GLY A 45 14.10 9.40 -0.88
N GLU A 46 14.71 10.04 0.11
CA GLU A 46 15.04 9.41 1.40
C GLU A 46 13.84 8.68 2.05
N ASN A 47 14.12 7.54 2.68
CA ASN A 47 13.11 6.68 3.27
C ASN A 47 12.47 7.37 4.49
N MET A 48 11.23 7.82 4.35
CA MET A 48 10.44 8.46 5.42
C MET A 48 9.70 7.45 6.31
N GLY A 49 9.91 6.14 6.11
CA GLY A 49 9.23 5.06 6.82
C GLY A 49 8.06 4.46 6.04
N LEU A 50 7.57 3.31 6.53
CA LEU A 50 6.42 2.60 5.98
C LEU A 50 5.16 2.93 6.79
N PHE A 51 4.12 3.38 6.10
CA PHE A 51 2.82 3.69 6.69
C PHE A 51 1.76 2.82 6.05
N ILE A 52 1.06 2.02 6.85
CA ILE A 52 -0.02 1.15 6.39
C ILE A 52 -1.35 1.73 6.86
N GLY A 53 -2.31 1.84 5.94
CA GLY A 53 -3.65 2.33 6.24
C GLY A 53 -3.77 3.85 6.34
N GLY A 54 -2.70 4.64 6.43
CA GLY A 54 -2.81 6.10 6.41
C GLY A 54 -1.56 6.80 6.91
N LEU A 55 -1.52 8.12 6.74
CA LEU A 55 -0.44 8.96 7.26
C LEU A 55 -0.83 9.61 8.60
N PRO A 56 0.13 9.87 9.50
CA PRO A 56 -0.10 10.69 10.69
C PRO A 56 -0.67 12.07 10.34
N GLU A 57 -1.50 12.65 11.21
CA GLU A 57 -2.12 13.96 10.99
C GLU A 57 -1.08 15.07 10.81
N ASP A 58 -0.01 15.01 11.59
CA ASP A 58 1.13 15.93 11.61
C ASP A 58 2.15 15.65 10.50
N PHE A 59 1.90 14.68 9.61
CA PHE A 59 2.81 14.38 8.52
C PHE A 59 2.82 15.51 7.47
N ALA A 60 3.98 16.15 7.31
CA ALA A 60 4.21 17.20 6.34
C ALA A 60 4.43 16.60 4.94
N LEU A 61 3.44 16.75 4.05
CA LEU A 61 3.57 16.37 2.64
C LEU A 61 4.09 17.56 1.85
N LEU A 62 5.33 17.47 1.37
CA LEU A 62 5.96 18.50 0.53
C LEU A 62 5.68 18.32 -0.97
N ARG A 63 4.95 17.26 -1.35
CA ARG A 63 4.56 16.97 -2.73
C ARG A 63 3.28 17.75 -3.08
N ASN A 64 3.23 18.31 -4.28
CA ASN A 64 2.04 18.98 -4.81
C ASN A 64 1.31 18.05 -5.79
N ASP A 65 0.60 17.08 -5.23
CA ASP A 65 -0.14 16.09 -6.01
C ASP A 65 -1.48 16.66 -6.53
N SER A 66 -1.85 16.36 -7.77
CA SER A 66 -3.04 16.91 -8.44
C SER A 66 -3.74 15.86 -9.30
N GLY A 67 -5.06 16.02 -9.53
CA GLY A 67 -5.83 15.05 -10.31
C GLY A 67 -5.84 13.67 -9.62
N ASP A 68 -5.59 12.61 -10.41
CA ASP A 68 -5.62 11.23 -9.92
C ASP A 68 -4.48 10.89 -8.95
N THR A 69 -3.43 11.71 -8.89
CA THR A 69 -2.35 11.51 -7.90
C THR A 69 -2.63 12.18 -6.57
N ARG A 70 -3.69 13.00 -6.46
CA ARG A 70 -4.01 13.75 -5.25
C ARG A 70 -4.26 12.79 -4.08
N LEU A 71 -3.36 12.82 -3.10
CA LEU A 71 -3.51 12.02 -1.90
C LEU A 71 -4.74 12.46 -1.09
N VAL A 72 -5.60 11.50 -0.75
CA VAL A 72 -6.70 11.71 0.19
C VAL A 72 -6.17 11.45 1.60
N ARG A 73 -6.18 12.47 2.47
CA ARG A 73 -5.81 12.34 3.90
C ARG A 73 -6.90 11.64 4.72
N ARG A 74 -7.34 10.47 4.29
CA ARG A 74 -8.29 9.61 5.00
C ARG A 74 -7.64 8.27 5.24
N GLY A 75 -7.72 7.78 6.48
CA GLY A 75 -7.31 6.42 6.80
C GLY A 75 -8.14 5.39 6.04
N PHE A 76 -7.52 4.24 5.77
CA PHE A 76 -8.15 3.05 5.23
C PHE A 76 -9.12 2.48 6.26
N SER A 77 -10.34 2.21 5.81
CA SER A 77 -11.39 1.58 6.60
C SER A 77 -11.68 0.21 6.00
N GLY A 78 -11.15 -0.82 6.61
CA GLY A 78 -11.28 -2.19 6.15
C GLY A 78 -10.28 -3.10 6.86
N CYS A 79 -10.02 -4.26 6.26
CA CYS A 79 -9.08 -5.23 6.79
C CYS A 79 -7.94 -5.44 5.81
N LEU A 80 -6.74 -5.64 6.34
CA LEU A 80 -5.56 -6.02 5.59
C LEU A 80 -4.99 -7.29 6.21
N ARG A 81 -4.40 -8.15 5.39
CA ARG A 81 -3.68 -9.33 5.85
C ARG A 81 -2.61 -9.74 4.86
N ASP A 82 -1.69 -10.59 5.30
CA ASP A 82 -0.66 -11.20 4.45
C ASP A 82 0.21 -10.16 3.72
N ILE A 83 0.49 -9.03 4.38
CA ILE A 83 1.32 -7.96 3.80
C ILE A 83 2.77 -8.43 3.75
N SER A 84 3.38 -8.36 2.58
CA SER A 84 4.79 -8.66 2.38
C SER A 84 5.47 -7.53 1.60
N LEU A 85 6.74 -7.28 1.91
CA LEU A 85 7.58 -6.29 1.26
C LEU A 85 8.68 -7.00 0.49
N LYS A 86 8.93 -6.53 -0.74
CA LYS A 86 10.06 -7.00 -1.54
C LYS A 86 11.35 -6.38 -1.00
N MET A 87 12.22 -7.22 -0.45
CA MET A 87 13.50 -6.80 0.13
C MET A 87 14.62 -6.80 -0.90
N SER A 88 14.59 -7.73 -1.85
CA SER A 88 15.53 -7.79 -2.97
C SER A 88 14.85 -8.23 -4.26
N ASP A 89 15.42 -7.82 -5.39
CA ASP A 89 15.02 -8.21 -6.76
C ASP A 89 16.16 -8.90 -7.53
N SER A 90 17.36 -8.98 -6.94
CA SER A 90 18.53 -9.56 -7.61
C SER A 90 19.43 -10.25 -6.57
N PRO A 91 19.85 -11.51 -6.80
CA PRO A 91 19.65 -12.33 -8.01
C PRO A 91 18.26 -12.98 -8.14
N ALA A 92 17.45 -12.98 -7.07
CA ALA A 92 16.09 -13.49 -7.06
C ALA A 92 15.19 -12.55 -6.23
N GLU A 93 13.88 -12.62 -6.47
CA GLU A 93 12.92 -11.89 -5.65
C GLU A 93 12.84 -12.47 -4.24
N GLU A 94 13.08 -11.63 -3.24
CA GLU A 94 12.91 -11.97 -1.84
C GLU A 94 11.82 -11.12 -1.21
N TRP A 95 10.81 -11.78 -0.66
CA TRP A 95 9.67 -11.13 -0.01
C TRP A 95 9.65 -11.49 1.47
N GLU A 96 9.55 -10.48 2.33
CA GLU A 96 9.44 -10.66 3.77
C GLU A 96 8.05 -10.23 4.24
N LYS A 97 7.41 -11.07 5.06
CA LYS A 97 6.14 -10.73 5.70
C LYS A 97 6.35 -9.60 6.71
N LEU A 98 5.42 -8.66 6.74
CA LEU A 98 5.48 -7.55 7.69
C LEU A 98 5.30 -8.07 9.12
N ASP A 99 6.24 -7.74 10.00
CA ASP A 99 6.12 -8.00 11.44
C ASP A 99 5.45 -6.82 12.14
N TRP A 100 4.14 -6.93 12.39
CA TRP A 100 3.34 -5.91 13.07
C TRP A 100 3.76 -5.61 14.51
N LYS A 101 4.56 -6.49 15.13
CA LYS A 101 5.12 -6.24 16.47
C LYS A 101 6.21 -5.17 16.43
N LYS A 102 6.87 -4.98 15.28
CA LYS A 102 7.90 -3.95 15.08
C LYS A 102 7.34 -2.56 14.76
N ALA A 103 6.02 -2.41 14.65
CA ALA A 103 5.41 -1.12 14.34
C ALA A 103 5.70 -0.07 15.43
N THR A 104 6.23 1.08 15.02
CA THR A 104 6.65 2.18 15.90
C THR A 104 5.50 3.02 16.44
N LYS A 105 4.37 3.08 15.73
CA LYS A 105 3.15 3.80 16.14
C LYS A 105 1.91 3.06 15.68
N LYS A 106 0.85 3.15 16.49
CA LYS A 106 -0.39 2.40 16.36
C LYS A 106 -1.60 3.28 16.65
N VAL A 107 -2.53 3.42 15.71
CA VAL A 107 -3.73 4.26 15.86
C VAL A 107 -4.91 3.64 15.11
N GLY A 108 -6.04 3.41 15.79
CA GLY A 108 -7.29 3.00 15.15
C GLY A 108 -7.25 1.61 14.49
N VAL A 109 -6.59 0.65 15.13
CA VAL A 109 -6.22 -0.67 14.58
C VAL A 109 -6.65 -1.78 15.54
N TYR A 110 -7.11 -2.89 14.98
CA TYR A 110 -7.47 -4.08 15.74
C TYR A 110 -6.24 -4.81 16.28
N GLU A 111 -6.38 -5.49 17.43
CA GLU A 111 -5.25 -6.03 18.20
C GLU A 111 -4.40 -7.05 17.43
N SER A 112 -4.99 -7.83 16.51
CA SER A 112 -4.23 -8.80 15.71
C SER A 112 -3.48 -8.19 14.54
N TRP A 113 -3.89 -7.02 14.03
CA TRP A 113 -3.37 -6.34 12.83
C TRP A 113 -3.47 -7.13 11.51
N GLU A 114 -3.65 -8.44 11.62
CA GLU A 114 -3.82 -9.41 10.55
C GLU A 114 -5.29 -9.82 10.48
N GLY A 115 -5.96 -9.39 9.42
CA GLY A 115 -7.34 -9.75 9.13
C GLY A 115 -8.39 -8.82 9.74
N CYS A 116 -9.64 -9.26 9.66
CA CYS A 116 -10.76 -8.58 10.29
C CYS A 116 -10.95 -9.09 11.73
N PRO A 117 -11.55 -8.29 12.63
CA PRO A 117 -12.11 -8.82 13.85
C PRO A 117 -13.05 -9.98 13.50
N LEU A 118 -12.84 -11.13 14.13
CA LEU A 118 -13.86 -12.18 14.10
C LEU A 118 -15.09 -11.58 14.78
N GLN A 119 -16.26 -11.66 14.15
CA GLN A 119 -17.51 -11.34 14.84
C GLN A 119 -17.57 -12.26 16.07
N THR A 120 -17.35 -11.69 17.24
CA THR A 120 -17.81 -12.30 18.49
C THR A 120 -19.33 -12.32 18.38
N VAL A 121 -19.88 -13.53 18.23
CA VAL A 121 -21.32 -13.82 18.29
C VAL A 121 -21.91 -13.23 19.56
#